data_AF-A0A6N7GQ02-F1
#
_entry.id   AF-A0A6N7GQ02-F1
#
_cell.length_a   1.000
_cell.length_b   1.000
_cell.length_c   1.000
_cell.angle_alpha   90.00
_cell.angle_beta   90.00
_cell.angle_gamma   90.00
#
_symmetry.space_group_name_H-M   'P 1'
#
loop_
_entity.id
_entity.type
_entity.pdbx_description
1 polymer ?
#
loop_
_entity_poly.entity_id
_entity_poly.type
_entity_poly.pdbx_seq_one_letter_code
_entity_poly.pdbx_strand_id
1 'polypeptide(L)' 'MAIYRLLEKSGFGPDEIARMTAAHELTLKELKLVDRSDPFTDTIARHIIEVAQTGEKDPERICALALDLLRA' A
#
# COMPACT_ATOMS: atom_id res chain seq x y z
N MET A 1 9.14 5.32 6.05
CA MET A 1 8.06 4.51 5.46
C MET A 1 8.40 4.22 4.01
N ALA A 2 8.48 2.95 3.60
CA ALA A 2 8.88 2.57 2.24
C ALA A 2 7.90 3.07 1.16
N ILE A 3 6.60 3.08 1.47
CA ILE A 3 5.56 3.49 0.51
C ILE A 3 5.67 4.97 0.11
N TYR A 4 6.02 5.87 1.03
CA TYR A 4 6.18 7.30 0.72
C TYR A 4 7.19 7.55 -0.39
N ARG A 5 8.33 6.83 -0.37
CA ARG A 5 9.37 6.97 -1.40
C ARG A 5 8.88 6.56 -2.80
N LEU A 6 7.99 5.57 -2.86
CA LEU A 6 7.38 5.12 -4.10
C LEU A 6 6.30 6.11 -4.58
N LEU A 7 5.51 6.65 -3.64
CA LEU A 7 4.46 7.63 -3.93
C LEU A 7 5.00 8.97 -4.41
N GLU A 8 6.10 9.44 -3.80
CA GLU A 8 6.80 10.66 -4.22
C GLU A 8 7.31 10.57 -5.66
N LYS A 9 7.67 9.37 -6.13
CA LYS A 9 8.07 9.16 -7.53
C LYS A 9 6.92 9.25 -8.53
N SER A 10 5.71 8.95 -8.10
CA SER A 10 4.53 8.88 -8.99
C SER A 10 3.74 10.18 -9.07
N GLY A 11 4.04 11.19 -8.24
CA GLY A 11 3.39 12.50 -8.30
C GLY A 11 1.94 12.52 -7.80
N PHE A 12 1.57 11.57 -6.92
CA PHE A 12 0.23 11.49 -6.35
C PHE A 12 -0.10 12.69 -5.46
N GLY A 13 -1.37 13.08 -5.45
CA GLY A 13 -1.86 14.14 -4.57
C GLY A 13 -1.86 13.73 -3.08
N PRO A 14 -1.91 14.70 -2.14
CA PRO A 14 -1.85 14.43 -0.70
C PRO A 14 -2.99 13.52 -0.22
N ASP A 15 -4.18 13.63 -0.82
CA ASP A 15 -5.32 12.77 -0.49
C ASP A 15 -5.11 11.31 -0.92
N GLU A 16 -4.46 11.08 -2.07
CA GLU A 16 -4.10 9.73 -2.53
C GLU A 16 -3.04 9.12 -1.65
N ILE A 17 -2.01 9.92 -1.30
CA ILE A 17 -0.94 9.49 -0.40
C ILE A 17 -1.51 9.08 0.95
N ALA A 18 -2.45 9.84 1.51
CA ALA A 18 -3.10 9.50 2.77
C ALA A 18 -3.88 8.18 2.68
N ARG A 19 -4.66 7.98 1.60
CA ARG A 19 -5.40 6.73 1.36
C ARG A 19 -4.48 5.51 1.26
N MET A 20 -3.40 5.63 0.48
CA MET A 20 -2.47 4.54 0.23
C MET A 20 -1.62 4.21 1.45
N THR A 21 -1.25 5.25 2.22
CA THR A 21 -0.57 5.07 3.51
C THR A 21 -1.47 4.35 4.50
N ALA A 22 -2.75 4.74 4.60
CA ALA A 22 -3.71 4.06 5.46
C ALA A 22 -3.91 2.58 5.05
N ALA A 23 -4.05 2.31 3.75
CA ALA A 23 -4.13 0.94 3.23
C ALA A 23 -2.89 0.12 3.61
N HIS A 24 -1.69 0.71 3.48
CA HIS A 24 -0.42 0.06 3.79
C HIS A 24 -0.29 -0.29 5.27
N GLU A 25 -0.65 0.65 6.15
CA GLU A 25 -0.64 0.40 7.60
C GLU A 25 -1.66 -0.68 8.00
N LEU A 26 -2.85 -0.69 7.38
CA LEU A 26 -3.84 -1.74 7.58
C LEU A 26 -3.30 -3.11 7.15
N THR A 27 -2.67 -3.21 5.96
CA THR A 27 -2.09 -4.46 5.46
C THR A 27 -1.00 -4.99 6.39
N LEU A 28 -0.10 -4.12 6.86
CA LEU A 28 0.96 -4.50 7.80
C LEU A 28 0.41 -4.97 9.13
N LYS A 29 -0.65 -4.31 9.63
CA LYS A 29 -1.33 -4.69 10.87
C LYS A 29 -1.99 -6.06 10.74
N GLU A 30 -2.66 -6.33 9.63
CA GLU A 30 -3.30 -7.63 9.34
C GLU A 30 -2.27 -8.76 9.24
N LEU A 31 -1.13 -8.50 8.59
CA LEU A 31 -0.04 -9.47 8.46
C LEU A 31 0.79 -9.62 9.75
N LYS A 32 0.52 -8.81 10.79
CA LYS A 32 1.32 -8.71 12.02
C LYS A 32 2.82 -8.55 11.73
N LEU A 33 3.17 -7.86 10.64
CA LEU A 33 4.56 -7.58 10.31
C LEU A 33 5.08 -6.53 11.29
N VAL A 34 5.87 -6.97 12.26
CA VAL A 34 6.55 -6.09 13.22
C VAL A 34 7.76 -5.43 12.55
N ASP A 35 8.45 -6.14 11.66
CA ASP A 35 9.59 -5.64 10.92
C ASP A 35 9.16 -4.91 9.64
N ARG A 36 9.15 -3.57 9.74
CA ARG A 36 8.79 -2.64 8.66
C ARG A 36 9.93 -2.40 7.65
N SER A 37 11.03 -3.15 7.80
CA SER A 37 12.26 -3.00 7.00
C SER A 37 12.48 -4.15 6.01
N ASP A 38 11.53 -5.08 5.93
CA ASP A 38 11.62 -6.21 5.01
C ASP A 38 11.29 -5.81 3.57
N PRO A 39 11.89 -6.47 2.57
CA PRO A 39 11.47 -6.35 1.17
C PRO A 39 9.99 -6.65 0.95
N PHE A 40 9.35 -7.39 1.87
CA PHE A 40 7.90 -7.57 1.91
C PHE A 40 7.13 -6.25 1.97
N THR A 41 7.63 -5.27 2.73
CA THR A 41 6.96 -3.98 2.90
C THR A 41 6.97 -3.16 1.61
N ASP A 42 7.99 -3.33 0.78
CA ASP A 42 8.11 -2.74 -0.56
C ASP A 42 7.16 -3.40 -1.57
N THR A 43 7.06 -4.74 -1.53
CA THR A 43 6.12 -5.49 -2.37
C THR A 43 4.67 -5.08 -2.10
N ILE A 44 4.27 -4.97 -0.82
CA ILE A 44 2.94 -4.50 -0.43
C ILE A 44 2.72 -3.06 -0.93
N ALA A 45 3.71 -2.18 -0.77
CA ALA A 45 3.62 -0.80 -1.25
C ALA A 45 3.40 -0.73 -2.78
N ARG A 46 4.10 -1.57 -3.55
CA ARG A 46 3.90 -1.66 -5.00
C ARG A 46 2.50 -2.13 -5.37
N HIS A 47 1.99 -3.19 -4.75
CA HIS A 47 0.63 -3.67 -5.02
C HIS A 47 -0.44 -2.63 -4.67
N ILE A 48 -0.28 -1.92 -3.56
CA ILE A 48 -1.16 -0.80 -3.19
C ILE A 48 -1.13 0.31 -4.26
N ILE A 49 0.04 0.59 -4.83
CA ILE A 49 0.17 1.55 -5.93
C ILE A 49 -0.49 1.06 -7.21
N GLU A 50 -0.28 -0.20 -7.58
CA GLU A 50 -0.94 -0.79 -8.75
C GLU A 50 -2.46 -0.72 -8.63
N VAL A 51 -3.01 -1.06 -7.45
CA VAL A 51 -4.45 -1.01 -7.21
C VAL A 51 -4.97 0.43 -7.15
N ALA A 52 -4.25 1.38 -6.54
CA ALA A 52 -4.67 2.78 -6.57
C ALA A 52 -4.65 3.36 -8.01
N GLN A 53 -3.71 2.92 -8.84
CA GLN A 53 -3.62 3.32 -10.25
C GLN A 53 -4.78 2.81 -11.11
N THR A 54 -5.48 1.73 -10.70
CA THR A 54 -6.70 1.30 -11.41
C THR A 54 -7.89 2.24 -11.19
N GLY A 55 -7.75 3.23 -10.29
CA GLY A 55 -8.79 4.19 -9.95
C GLY A 55 -9.56 3.85 -8.67
N GLU A 56 -9.15 2.81 -7.94
CA GLU A 56 -9.69 2.50 -6.62
C GLU A 56 -9.33 3.62 -5.62
N LYS A 57 -10.36 4.13 -4.94
CA LYS A 57 -10.23 5.22 -3.95
C LYS A 57 -10.50 4.77 -2.53
N ASP A 58 -10.95 3.53 -2.34
CA ASP A 58 -11.28 2.99 -1.03
C ASP A 58 -10.04 2.36 -0.39
N PRO A 59 -9.51 2.91 0.72
CA PRO A 59 -8.32 2.38 1.39
C PRO A 59 -8.47 0.91 1.80
N GLU A 60 -9.67 0.53 2.24
CA GLU A 60 -9.97 -0.85 2.64
C GLU A 60 -9.98 -1.80 1.45
N ARG A 61 -10.50 -1.36 0.29
CA ARG A 61 -10.44 -2.17 -0.94
C ARG A 61 -9.02 -2.29 -1.48
N ILE A 62 -8.27 -1.19 -1.47
CA ILE A 62 -6.87 -1.21 -1.86
C ILE A 62 -6.07 -2.17 -0.97
N CYS A 63 -6.31 -2.14 0.35
CA CYS A 63 -5.71 -3.06 1.30
C CYS A 63 -6.11 -4.53 1.02
N ALA A 64 -7.41 -4.79 0.82
CA ALA A 64 -7.92 -6.13 0.55
C ALA A 64 -7.35 -6.71 -0.76
N LEU A 65 -7.29 -5.91 -1.82
CA LEU A 65 -6.71 -6.32 -3.11
C LEU A 65 -5.20 -6.53 -3.02
N ALA A 66 -4.48 -5.68 -2.29
CA ALA A 66 -3.05 -5.88 -2.06
C ALA A 66 -2.77 -7.15 -1.24
N LEU A 67 -3.63 -7.47 -0.25
CA LEU A 67 -3.57 -8.72 0.51
C LEU A 67 -3.89 -9.94 -0.35
N ASP A 68 -4.86 -9.83 -1.26
CA ASP A 68 -5.23 -10.89 -2.19
C ASP A 68 -4.08 -11.18 -3.17
N LEU A 69 -3.48 -10.12 -3.75
CA LEU A 69 -2.30 -10.22 -4.61
C LEU A 69 -1.09 -10.84 -3.90
N LEU A 70 -0.93 -10.63 -2.59
CA LEU A 70 0.14 -11.23 -1.81
C LEU A 70 -0.09 -12.73 -1.52
N ARG A 71 -1.36 -13.17 -1.55
CA ARG A 71 -1.76 -14.56 -1.27
C ARG A 71 -1.90 -15.41 -2.53
N ALA A 72 -1.93 -14.78 -3.72
CA ALA A 72 -2.00 -15.44 -5.03
C ALA A 72 -0.64 -15.99 -5.48
#